data_AF-A0A1I0Y9J7-F1
#
_entry.id   AF-A0A1I0Y9J7-F1
#
_cell.length_a   1.000
_cell.length_b   1.000
_cell.length_c   1.000
_cell.angle_alpha   90.00
_cell.angle_beta   90.00
_cell.angle_gamma   90.00
#
_symmetry.space_group_name_H-M   'P 1'
#
loop_
_entity.id
_entity.type
_entity.pdbx_description
1 polymer ?
#
loop_
_entity_poly.entity_id
_entity_poly.type
_entity_poly.pdbx_seq_one_letter_code
_entity_poly.pdbx_strand_id
1 'polypeptide(L)'
;MRVLMAKGKEIKMYGGKFWGVEVSPYGMKHKCLDYKTMVIALTYNECFSNYNVMTAVNDWDLENGSDYNEENDEYIEVMDYLIMSPRAAENIKKYTDEIVYYSPSLDLYVLGVCHCGTSWDYVSTDYEIIGE
;
A
#
# COMPACT_ATOMS: atom_id res chain seq x y z
N MET A 1 16.33 6.73 -12.94
CA MET A 1 15.41 6.64 -11.78
C MET A 1 15.02 5.22 -11.39
N ARG A 2 14.99 4.94 -10.08
CA ARG A 2 14.48 3.73 -9.41
C ARG A 2 13.67 4.16 -8.19
N VAL A 3 12.81 3.29 -7.68
CA VAL A 3 12.16 3.48 -6.38
C VAL A 3 12.79 2.52 -5.36
N LEU A 4 13.24 3.06 -4.24
CA LEU A 4 13.67 2.29 -3.08
C LEU A 4 12.42 1.92 -2.27
N MET A 5 12.07 0.65 -2.35
CA MET A 5 10.92 0.04 -1.71
C MET A 5 11.31 -0.49 -0.32
N ALA A 6 10.32 -0.96 0.44
CA ALA A 6 10.56 -1.65 1.71
C ALA A 6 11.56 -2.81 1.55
N LYS A 7 12.18 -3.20 2.67
CA LYS A 7 13.07 -4.36 2.76
C LYS A 7 14.28 -4.25 1.78
N GLY A 8 14.70 -3.02 1.46
CA GLY A 8 15.84 -2.70 0.60
C GLY A 8 15.65 -3.08 -0.87
N LYS A 9 14.41 -3.26 -1.33
CA LYS A 9 14.13 -3.66 -2.72
C LYS A 9 14.15 -2.45 -3.64
N GLU A 10 14.65 -2.63 -4.85
CA GLU A 10 14.65 -1.56 -5.85
C GLU A 10 13.79 -1.93 -7.05
N ILE A 11 12.92 -1.02 -7.46
CA ILE A 11 12.11 -1.16 -8.68
C ILE A 11 12.52 -0.08 -9.68
N LYS A 12 12.90 -0.51 -10.88
CA LYS A 12 13.30 0.43 -11.94
C LYS A 12 12.08 1.14 -12.54
N MET A 13 12.20 2.44 -12.70
CA MET A 13 11.21 3.26 -13.39
C MET A 13 11.57 3.42 -14.87
N TYR A 14 10.56 3.58 -15.72
CA TYR A 14 10.73 3.81 -17.16
C TYR A 14 9.83 4.95 -17.62
N GLY A 15 10.42 6.01 -18.18
CA GLY A 15 9.66 7.15 -18.71
C GLY A 15 8.73 7.80 -17.70
N GLY A 16 9.19 7.98 -16.45
CA GLY A 16 8.37 8.53 -15.35
C GLY A 16 7.33 7.56 -14.79
N LYS A 17 7.32 6.29 -15.22
CA LYS A 17 6.35 5.29 -14.77
C LYS A 17 6.94 4.31 -13.76
N PHE A 18 6.19 4.06 -12.70
CA PHE A 18 6.39 2.97 -11.75
C PHE A 18 5.47 1.82 -12.13
N TRP A 19 6.05 0.69 -12.54
CA TRP A 19 5.32 -0.50 -13.00
C TRP A 19 4.21 -0.24 -14.04
N GLY A 20 4.44 0.73 -14.94
CA GLY A 20 3.49 1.10 -16.00
C GLY A 20 2.48 2.20 -15.61
N VAL A 21 2.43 2.59 -14.33
CA VAL A 21 1.63 3.70 -13.83
C VAL A 21 2.47 4.97 -13.79
N GLU A 22 1.96 6.07 -14.33
CA GLU A 22 2.64 7.37 -14.30
C GLU A 22 2.68 7.91 -12.87
N VAL A 23 3.89 8.20 -12.37
CA VAL A 23 4.05 8.82 -11.05
C VAL A 23 3.48 10.23 -11.09
N SER A 24 2.78 10.64 -10.03
CA SER A 24 2.14 11.95 -9.99
C SER A 24 3.18 13.09 -10.06
N PRO A 25 2.81 14.29 -10.56
CA PRO A 25 3.69 15.44 -10.51
C PRO A 25 4.17 15.78 -9.09
N TYR A 26 3.33 15.49 -8.08
CA TYR A 26 3.68 15.65 -6.67
C TYR A 26 4.77 14.66 -6.26
N GLY A 27 4.61 13.36 -6.56
CA GLY A 27 5.61 12.34 -6.27
C GLY A 27 6.95 12.62 -6.95
N MET A 28 6.92 13.00 -8.24
CA MET A 28 8.11 13.41 -8.98
C MET A 28 8.81 14.62 -8.38
N LYS A 29 8.05 15.65 -7.96
CA LYS A 29 8.59 16.86 -7.33
C LYS A 29 9.24 16.57 -5.97
N HIS A 30 8.62 15.69 -5.18
CA HIS A 30 9.07 15.37 -3.83
C HIS A 30 10.04 14.18 -3.78
N LYS A 31 10.35 13.57 -4.93
CA LYS A 31 11.23 12.40 -5.05
C LYS A 31 10.79 11.24 -4.17
N CYS A 32 9.48 11.02 -4.07
CA CYS A 32 8.87 9.91 -3.36
C CYS A 32 7.71 9.35 -4.18
N LEU A 33 7.47 8.05 -4.11
CA LEU A 33 6.30 7.45 -4.74
C LEU A 33 5.04 7.94 -4.03
N ASP A 34 4.07 8.46 -4.77
CA ASP A 34 2.77 8.84 -4.19
C ASP A 34 1.91 7.60 -3.93
N TYR A 35 1.07 7.65 -2.90
CA TYR A 35 0.29 6.51 -2.42
C TYR A 35 -0.63 5.95 -3.52
N LYS A 36 -1.24 6.84 -4.32
CA LYS A 36 -2.11 6.44 -5.44
C LYS A 36 -1.35 5.60 -6.46
N THR A 37 -0.21 6.10 -6.92
CA THR A 37 0.63 5.39 -7.90
C THR A 37 1.08 4.04 -7.34
N MET A 38 1.50 3.99 -6.08
CA MET A 38 1.89 2.74 -5.42
C MET A 38 0.75 1.72 -5.43
N VAL A 39 -0.42 2.08 -4.89
CA VAL A 39 -1.55 1.15 -4.78
C VAL A 39 -1.95 0.65 -6.17
N ILE A 40 -2.20 1.55 -7.13
CA ILE A 40 -2.61 1.16 -8.49
C ILE A 40 -1.58 0.23 -9.15
N ALA A 41 -0.29 0.53 -9.01
CA ALA A 41 0.77 -0.25 -9.64
C ALA A 41 0.94 -1.64 -9.02
N LEU A 42 0.96 -1.73 -7.68
CA LEU A 42 1.19 -2.98 -6.96
C LEU A 42 -0.04 -3.89 -6.98
N THR A 43 -1.24 -3.31 -6.98
CA THR A 43 -2.50 -4.07 -7.05
C THR A 43 -2.99 -4.32 -8.46
N TYR A 44 -2.31 -3.80 -9.50
CA TYR A 44 -2.84 -3.76 -10.87
C TYR A 44 -4.23 -3.12 -10.99
N ASN A 45 -4.57 -2.23 -10.07
CA ASN A 45 -5.91 -1.66 -9.92
C ASN A 45 -7.00 -2.73 -9.65
N GLU A 46 -6.62 -3.90 -9.13
CA GLU A 46 -7.51 -4.99 -8.72
C GLU A 46 -7.85 -4.88 -7.22
N CYS A 47 -8.20 -3.67 -6.78
CA CYS A 47 -8.64 -3.42 -5.40
C CYS A 47 -9.85 -2.51 -5.37
N PHE A 48 -10.74 -2.72 -4.40
CA PHE A 48 -11.92 -1.89 -4.20
C PHE A 48 -12.22 -1.70 -2.71
N SER A 49 -12.68 -0.50 -2.36
CA SER A 49 -13.02 -0.15 -0.98
C SER A 49 -14.23 -0.94 -0.50
N ASN A 50 -14.11 -1.48 0.71
CA ASN A 50 -15.22 -2.02 1.48
C ASN A 50 -15.00 -1.69 2.96
N TYR A 51 -15.46 -0.51 3.34
CA TYR A 51 -15.27 0.11 4.66
C TYR A 51 -15.60 -0.79 5.86
N ASN A 52 -16.52 -1.76 5.72
CA ASN A 52 -16.95 -2.62 6.82
C ASN A 52 -16.62 -4.11 6.63
N VAL A 53 -15.76 -4.48 5.68
CA VAL A 53 -15.40 -5.89 5.44
C VAL A 53 -14.88 -6.57 6.70
N MET A 54 -14.12 -5.86 7.54
CA MET A 54 -13.54 -6.39 8.76
C MET A 54 -14.59 -6.83 9.79
N THR A 55 -15.83 -6.32 9.73
CA THR A 55 -16.89 -6.73 10.66
C THR A 55 -17.62 -8.00 10.23
N ALA A 56 -17.29 -8.57 9.07
CA ALA A 56 -17.98 -9.76 8.54
C ALA A 56 -17.64 -11.04 9.31
N VAL A 57 -16.41 -11.12 9.85
CA VAL A 57 -15.83 -12.27 10.54
C VAL A 57 -14.79 -11.80 11.56
N ASN A 58 -14.39 -12.66 12.50
CA ASN A 58 -13.43 -12.34 13.56
C ASN A 58 -12.07 -13.05 13.38
N ASP A 59 -11.81 -13.66 12.22
CA ASP A 59 -10.64 -14.50 11.94
C ASP A 59 -9.63 -13.81 11.01
N TRP A 60 -9.43 -12.51 11.18
CA TRP A 60 -8.46 -11.75 10.39
C TRP A 60 -7.06 -11.89 10.98
N ASP A 61 -6.14 -12.46 10.20
CA ASP A 61 -4.73 -12.57 10.50
C ASP A 61 -3.95 -11.40 9.87
N LEU A 62 -3.03 -10.80 10.64
CA LEU A 62 -2.09 -9.79 10.13
C LEU A 62 -0.96 -10.49 9.36
N GLU A 63 -0.92 -10.27 8.05
CA GLU A 63 -0.02 -10.95 7.11
C GLU A 63 1.18 -10.08 6.67
N ASN A 64 1.11 -8.76 6.84
CA ASN A 64 2.21 -7.83 6.57
C ASN A 64 1.99 -6.48 7.25
N GLY A 65 3.08 -5.72 7.42
CA GLY A 65 3.07 -4.46 8.13
C GLY A 65 2.94 -4.65 9.64
N SER A 66 2.64 -3.57 10.34
CA SER A 66 2.25 -3.59 11.75
C SER A 66 0.99 -2.75 11.88
N ASP A 67 -0.04 -3.25 12.54
CA ASP A 67 -1.20 -2.46 12.96
C ASP A 67 -1.09 -2.02 14.43
N TYR A 68 0.07 -2.20 15.03
CA TYR A 68 0.41 -1.78 16.37
C TYR A 68 1.67 -0.92 16.38
N ASN A 69 1.62 0.21 17.08
CA ASN A 69 2.77 1.06 17.32
C ASN A 69 3.30 0.82 18.75
N GLU A 70 4.41 0.07 18.85
CA GLU A 70 5.04 -0.24 20.13
C GLU A 70 5.58 0.99 20.88
N GLU A 71 5.94 2.06 20.17
CA GLU A 71 6.48 3.27 20.80
C GLU A 71 5.40 4.05 21.57
N ASN A 72 4.17 4.02 21.06
CA ASN A 72 3.03 4.75 21.62
C ASN A 72 2.04 3.85 22.37
N ASP A 73 2.22 2.53 22.35
CA ASP A 73 1.32 1.53 22.95
C ASP A 73 -0.12 1.62 22.40
N GLU A 74 -0.25 1.89 21.10
CA GLU A 74 -1.53 2.17 20.43
C GLU A 74 -1.67 1.41 19.10
N TYR A 75 -2.90 1.00 18.77
CA TYR A 75 -3.22 0.46 17.45
C TYR A 75 -3.24 1.58 16.39
N ILE A 76 -2.72 1.26 15.21
CA ILE A 76 -2.74 2.18 14.07
C ILE A 76 -4.18 2.37 13.61
N GLU A 77 -4.58 3.62 13.40
CA GLU A 77 -5.90 3.96 12.89
C GLU A 77 -6.01 3.64 11.39
N VAL A 78 -6.70 2.54 11.07
CA VAL A 78 -7.05 2.18 9.69
C VAL A 78 -8.33 2.92 9.27
N MET A 79 -8.21 3.72 8.22
CA MET A 79 -9.24 4.63 7.71
C MET A 79 -10.13 4.01 6.64
N ASP A 80 -9.61 3.04 5.87
CA ASP A 80 -10.37 2.29 4.88
C ASP A 80 -9.78 0.89 4.68
N TYR A 81 -10.61 -0.02 4.19
CA TYR A 81 -10.24 -1.41 3.93
C TYR A 81 -10.47 -1.71 2.45
N LEU A 82 -9.39 -1.96 1.70
CA LEU A 82 -9.51 -2.35 0.29
C LEU A 82 -9.41 -3.87 0.16
N ILE A 83 -10.44 -4.49 -0.40
CA ILE A 83 -10.37 -5.90 -0.79
C ILE A 83 -9.44 -6.02 -2.00
N MET A 84 -8.56 -7.01 -2.00
CA MET A 84 -7.55 -7.22 -3.04
C MET A 84 -7.50 -8.67 -3.52
N SER A 85 -7.06 -8.88 -4.76
CA SER A 85 -6.72 -10.23 -5.25
C SER A 85 -5.50 -10.80 -4.50
N PRO A 86 -5.35 -12.15 -4.40
CA PRO A 86 -4.17 -12.75 -3.77
C PRO A 86 -2.85 -12.29 -4.41
N ARG A 87 -2.84 -12.11 -5.74
CA ARG A 87 -1.69 -11.58 -6.48
C ARG A 87 -1.35 -10.13 -6.07
N ALA A 88 -2.37 -9.29 -5.92
CA ALA A 88 -2.18 -7.92 -5.43
C ALA A 88 -1.62 -7.94 -4.00
N ALA A 89 -2.15 -8.78 -3.12
CA ALA A 89 -1.63 -8.95 -1.76
C ALA A 89 -0.15 -9.41 -1.77
N GLU A 90 0.21 -10.42 -2.56
CA GLU A 90 1.60 -10.87 -2.69
C GLU A 90 2.55 -9.73 -3.09
N ASN A 91 2.14 -8.88 -4.04
CA ASN A 91 2.94 -7.73 -4.46
C ASN A 91 3.13 -6.71 -3.33
N ILE A 92 2.05 -6.35 -2.65
CA ILE A 92 2.09 -5.43 -1.50
C ILE A 92 3.03 -6.00 -0.44
N LYS A 93 2.78 -7.22 0.06
CA LYS A 93 3.63 -7.87 1.07
C LYS A 93 5.10 -7.96 0.65
N LYS A 94 5.35 -8.16 -0.65
CA LYS A 94 6.70 -8.28 -1.19
C LYS A 94 7.45 -6.95 -1.20
N TYR A 95 6.80 -5.83 -1.50
CA TYR A 95 7.50 -4.56 -1.77
C TYR A 95 7.21 -3.45 -0.75
N THR A 96 6.26 -3.62 0.15
CA THR A 96 5.87 -2.59 1.10
C THR A 96 5.77 -3.13 2.52
N ASP A 97 5.71 -2.23 3.48
CA ASP A 97 5.36 -2.51 4.87
C ASP A 97 3.91 -2.08 5.17
N GLU A 98 3.07 -1.98 4.14
CA GLU A 98 1.64 -1.70 4.29
C GLU A 98 0.93 -2.83 5.06
N ILE A 99 -0.10 -2.47 5.81
CA ILE A 99 -0.92 -3.39 6.59
C ILE A 99 -1.74 -4.27 5.65
N VAL A 100 -1.54 -5.59 5.73
CA VAL A 100 -2.35 -6.57 4.98
C VAL A 100 -2.96 -7.56 5.95
N TYR A 101 -4.27 -7.72 5.87
CA TYR A 101 -5.03 -8.73 6.59
C TYR A 101 -5.46 -9.87 5.66
N TYR A 102 -5.65 -11.06 6.22
CA TYR A 102 -6.23 -12.23 5.55
C TYR A 102 -7.29 -12.91 6.44
N SER A 103 -8.41 -13.33 5.87
CA SER A 103 -9.39 -14.18 6.56
C SER A 103 -9.47 -15.55 5.90
N PRO A 104 -9.17 -16.65 6.62
CA PRO A 104 -9.35 -18.01 6.12
C PRO A 104 -10.82 -18.35 5.81
N SER A 105 -11.77 -17.84 6.60
CA SER A 105 -13.20 -18.12 6.39
C SER A 105 -13.75 -17.48 5.11
N LEU A 106 -13.24 -16.31 4.72
CA LEU A 106 -13.67 -15.60 3.52
C LEU A 106 -12.76 -15.86 2.31
N ASP A 107 -11.54 -16.36 2.54
CA ASP A 107 -10.46 -16.42 1.55
C ASP A 107 -10.22 -15.06 0.88
N LEU A 108 -10.12 -14.01 1.71
CA LEU A 108 -9.98 -12.62 1.26
C LEU A 108 -8.76 -11.94 1.86
N TYR A 109 -8.07 -11.16 1.02
CA TYR A 109 -7.04 -10.23 1.45
C TYR A 109 -7.59 -8.81 1.51
N VAL A 110 -7.16 -8.06 2.53
CA VAL A 110 -7.55 -6.67 2.74
C VAL A 110 -6.31 -5.81 3.00
N LEU A 111 -6.20 -4.68 2.30
CA LEU A 111 -5.24 -3.62 2.60
C LEU A 111 -5.84 -2.66 3.62
N GLY A 112 -5.17 -2.43 4.74
CA GLY A 112 -5.52 -1.39 5.71
C GLY A 112 -4.91 -0.05 5.30
N VAL A 113 -5.73 0.90 4.88
CA VAL A 113 -5.29 2.23 4.46
C VAL A 113 -5.24 3.19 5.66
N CYS A 114 -4.07 3.77 5.94
CA CYS A 114 -3.85 4.64 7.11
C CYS A 114 -3.81 6.14 6.76
N HIS A 115 -4.43 6.55 5.65
CA HIS A 115 -4.41 7.93 5.16
C HIS A 115 -5.82 8.49 4.98
N CYS A 116 -6.10 9.68 5.51
CA CYS A 116 -7.39 10.34 5.41
C CYS A 116 -7.31 11.75 4.79
N GLY A 117 -8.44 12.22 4.24
CA GLY A 117 -8.68 13.63 3.91
C GLY A 117 -8.00 14.22 2.67
N THR A 118 -6.87 13.65 2.21
CA THR A 118 -6.13 14.13 1.04
C THR A 118 -6.21 13.14 -0.11
N SER A 119 -6.31 13.63 -1.34
CA SER A 119 -6.23 12.78 -2.53
C SER A 119 -4.90 12.03 -2.54
N TRP A 120 -4.92 10.72 -2.79
CA TRP A 120 -3.75 9.85 -2.62
C TRP A 120 -2.57 10.17 -3.54
N ASP A 121 -2.78 10.95 -4.61
CA ASP A 121 -1.70 11.49 -5.46
C ASP A 121 -0.95 12.67 -4.84
N TYR A 122 -1.40 13.18 -3.69
CA TYR A 122 -0.73 14.18 -2.84
C TYR A 122 -0.27 13.60 -1.50
N VAL A 123 -0.34 12.28 -1.33
CA VAL A 123 0.15 11.58 -0.13
C VAL A 123 1.47 10.91 -0.47
N SER A 124 2.55 11.35 0.17
CA SER A 124 3.86 10.72 0.06
C SER A 124 3.86 9.38 0.79
N THR A 125 4.46 8.37 0.16
CA THR A 125 4.94 7.16 0.85
C THR A 125 6.37 7.36 1.32
N ASP A 126 6.86 6.43 2.14
CA ASP A 126 8.28 6.37 2.53
C ASP A 126 9.20 5.82 1.41
N TYR A 127 8.65 5.52 0.22
CA TYR A 127 9.39 4.91 -0.87
C TYR A 127 10.03 5.96 -1.78
N GLU A 128 11.34 6.17 -1.61
CA GLU A 128 12.09 7.24 -2.28
C GLU A 128 12.34 6.95 -3.77
N ILE A 129 12.24 7.98 -4.61
CA ILE A 129 12.67 7.95 -6.01
C ILE A 129 14.13 8.40 -6.08
N ILE A 130 15.01 7.48 -6.46
CA ILE A 130 16.45 7.67 -6.49
C ILE A 130 17.04 7.64 -7.91
N GLY A 131 18.16 8.36 -8.07
CA GLY A 131 18.91 8.49 -9.32
C GLY A 131 18.38 9.58 -10.26
N GLU A 132 19.19 9.92 -11.25
CA GLU A 132 18.84 10.83 -12.37
C GLU A 132 18.06 10.11 -13.48
#